data_AF-A0A1G6LPP0-F1
#
_entry.id   AF-A0A1G6LPP0-F1
#
_cell.length_a   1.000
_cell.length_b   1.000
_cell.length_c   1.000
_cell.angle_alpha   90.00
_cell.angle_beta   90.00
_cell.angle_gamma   90.00
#
_symmetry.space_group_name_H-M   'P 1'
#
loop_
_entity.id
_entity.type
_entity.pdbx_description
1 polymer ?
#
loop_
_entity_poly.entity_id
_entity_poly.type
_entity_poly.pdbx_seq_one_letter_code
_entity_poly.pdbx_strand_id
1 'polypeptide(L)'
;MTVFAGLILTVALVAYVFWFSRSVRSVLLSIKQMTKALTGQSDEGWPTIRSRAHDVVKRYANLASTWLETEERVTSLPVGDRAVPVMFGVPRDIWSPRSLLSRRFNLDLAETVPNILVGVGLFFTFVFLTLALTDTTTALTQSQISAKDTEEAISNLLKVAGGKFLTSLAGLLASILWTGFSKRALRQIDRACDEVLEALVRAVPANGGELLVRHQVAVAAMNIEHAEASVELIEELLNEARDQNGTLKRFETDLAVSLAGAINPQMQAMTDSLVTAIDGLSNKLGAMNQDALEKMLTDFSAQLKQGTESEMAQLQRTLTQLADNLQEAGQSLGKNASGAADALQSAGTQLVTHLDDVTKTLSEGADRMVQAADSLSGSMEALDDTLCDASAAGKQGVIFVTRALEKAGETVDGLATVTAGLATAASSVDAAGDRIAEALDSAQELCREQRVVVQTVREFAPQATSAVERVAGLLEDASQRGLEALQHTRTSLNEATGALGKTLSSITEGVSIYSEQVAKLHLDMDAHLAKAVGSFDKGVSELADSIDELADVMNGERVIQ
;
A
#
# COMPACT_ATOMS: atom_id res chain seq x y z
N MET A 1 -77.31 -27.76 0.09
CA MET A 1 -76.47 -26.81 0.86
C MET A 1 -75.44 -27.51 1.74
N THR A 2 -75.84 -28.40 2.64
CA THR A 2 -74.92 -29.16 3.53
C THR A 2 -73.86 -29.96 2.75
N VAL A 3 -74.24 -30.56 1.62
CA VAL A 3 -73.31 -31.27 0.72
C VAL A 3 -72.21 -30.33 0.16
N PHE A 4 -72.57 -29.10 -0.23
CA PHE A 4 -71.60 -28.12 -0.74
C PHE A 4 -70.69 -27.57 0.36
N ALA A 5 -71.23 -27.33 1.56
CA ALA A 5 -70.42 -26.96 2.73
C ALA A 5 -69.40 -28.06 3.08
N GLY A 6 -69.82 -29.34 3.04
CA GLY A 6 -68.92 -30.48 3.19
C GLY A 6 -67.89 -30.59 2.06
N LEU A 7 -68.28 -30.30 0.82
CA LEU A 7 -67.37 -30.27 -0.32
C LEU A 7 -66.26 -29.21 -0.14
N ILE A 8 -66.60 -28.00 0.31
CA ILE A 8 -65.62 -26.93 0.56
C ILE A 8 -64.60 -27.37 1.62
N LEU A 9 -65.07 -27.95 2.73
CA LEU A 9 -64.19 -28.42 3.81
C LEU A 9 -63.31 -29.60 3.37
N THR A 10 -63.86 -30.55 2.60
CA THR A 10 -63.09 -31.71 2.10
C THR A 10 -62.05 -31.29 1.07
N VAL A 11 -62.37 -30.40 0.14
CA VAL A 11 -61.40 -29.86 -0.83
C VAL A 11 -60.30 -29.07 -0.10
N ALA A 12 -60.66 -28.22 0.85
CA ALA A 12 -59.69 -27.48 1.66
C ALA A 12 -58.76 -28.43 2.44
N LEU A 13 -59.31 -29.49 3.03
CA LEU A 13 -58.53 -30.50 3.76
C LEU A 13 -57.61 -31.30 2.83
N VAL A 14 -58.10 -31.73 1.67
CA VAL A 14 -57.31 -32.48 0.68
C VAL A 14 -56.17 -31.60 0.15
N ALA A 15 -56.44 -30.34 -0.19
CA ALA A 15 -55.42 -29.38 -0.59
C ALA A 15 -54.40 -29.17 0.54
N TYR A 16 -54.84 -29.07 1.79
CA TYR A 16 -53.93 -28.89 2.91
C TYR A 16 -53.03 -30.12 3.10
N VAL A 17 -53.60 -31.32 3.10
CA VAL A 17 -52.86 -32.55 3.39
C VAL A 17 -51.93 -32.93 2.23
N PHE A 18 -52.45 -33.03 1.02
CA PHE A 18 -51.68 -33.58 -0.10
C PHE A 18 -50.70 -32.59 -0.72
N TRP A 19 -51.07 -31.31 -0.77
CA TRP A 19 -50.27 -30.31 -1.46
C TRP A 19 -49.38 -29.51 -0.49
N PHE A 20 -49.96 -28.94 0.57
CA PHE A 20 -49.18 -28.11 1.51
C PHE A 20 -48.37 -28.97 2.50
N SER A 21 -49.02 -29.88 3.23
CA SER A 21 -48.39 -30.62 4.33
C SER A 21 -47.30 -31.59 3.85
N ARG A 22 -47.50 -32.23 2.69
CA ARG A 22 -46.51 -33.12 2.08
C ARG A 22 -45.23 -32.36 1.72
N SER A 23 -45.38 -31.18 1.12
CA SER A 23 -44.26 -30.32 0.71
C SER A 23 -43.49 -29.83 1.93
N VAL A 24 -44.19 -29.33 2.95
CA VAL A 24 -43.59 -28.91 4.23
C VAL A 24 -42.82 -30.06 4.90
N ARG A 25 -43.43 -31.25 5.01
CA ARG A 25 -42.78 -32.42 5.62
C ARG A 25 -41.52 -32.85 4.87
N SER A 26 -41.56 -32.83 3.54
CA SER A 26 -40.39 -33.15 2.72
C SER A 26 -39.23 -32.17 2.97
N VAL A 27 -39.52 -30.87 3.03
CA VAL A 27 -38.51 -29.84 3.30
C VAL A 27 -37.98 -29.97 4.73
N LEU A 28 -38.86 -30.13 5.72
CA LEU A 28 -38.47 -30.27 7.11
C LEU A 28 -37.60 -31.52 7.35
N LEU A 29 -37.88 -32.65 6.68
CA LEU A 29 -37.02 -33.83 6.71
C LEU A 29 -35.65 -33.56 6.11
N SER A 30 -35.57 -32.84 4.98
CA SER A 30 -34.30 -32.50 4.35
C SER A 30 -33.44 -31.58 5.24
N ILE A 31 -34.05 -30.57 5.86
CA ILE A 31 -33.36 -29.65 6.79
C ILE A 31 -32.84 -30.43 7.99
N LYS A 32 -33.67 -31.28 8.63
CA LYS A 32 -33.23 -32.10 9.77
C LYS A 32 -32.07 -33.04 9.44
N GLN A 33 -32.06 -33.62 8.23
CA GLN A 33 -30.91 -34.43 7.80
C GLN A 33 -29.66 -33.59 7.56
N MET A 34 -29.82 -32.36 7.07
CA MET A 34 -28.72 -31.40 6.96
C MET A 34 -28.17 -31.04 8.34
N THR A 35 -29.02 -30.66 9.29
CA THR A 35 -28.60 -30.38 10.67
C THR A 35 -27.81 -31.54 11.26
N LYS A 36 -28.27 -32.77 11.05
CA LYS A 36 -27.58 -33.99 11.52
C LYS A 36 -26.22 -34.21 10.83
N ALA A 37 -26.08 -33.84 9.56
CA ALA A 37 -24.80 -33.93 8.86
C ALA A 37 -23.78 -32.88 9.33
N LEU A 38 -24.28 -31.71 9.77
CA LEU A 38 -23.48 -30.62 10.31
C LEU A 38 -23.10 -30.81 11.78
N THR A 39 -23.93 -31.47 12.59
CA THR A 39 -23.69 -31.77 14.03
C THR A 39 -22.77 -32.98 14.24
N GLY A 40 -21.69 -33.10 13.46
CA GLY A 40 -20.68 -34.14 13.60
C GLY A 40 -19.90 -34.09 14.92
N GLN A 41 -18.96 -35.04 15.10
CA GLN A 41 -18.09 -35.01 16.28
C GLN A 41 -17.26 -33.73 16.31
N SER A 42 -17.10 -33.17 17.51
CA SER A 42 -16.61 -31.81 17.79
C SER A 42 -15.21 -31.44 17.27
N ASP A 43 -14.47 -32.40 16.71
CA ASP A 43 -13.08 -32.26 16.24
C ASP A 43 -12.92 -32.45 14.72
N GLU A 44 -14.01 -32.63 13.98
CA GLU A 44 -13.94 -32.80 12.54
C GLU A 44 -13.75 -31.47 11.80
N GLY A 45 -12.72 -31.36 10.98
CA GLY A 45 -12.49 -30.18 10.14
C GLY A 45 -13.56 -29.97 9.06
N TRP A 46 -13.69 -28.72 8.59
CA TRP A 46 -14.63 -28.30 7.54
C TRP A 46 -14.72 -29.22 6.31
N PRO A 47 -13.60 -29.77 5.75
CA PRO A 47 -13.68 -30.65 4.58
C PRO A 47 -14.54 -31.90 4.79
N THR A 48 -14.50 -32.50 5.98
CA THR A 48 -15.29 -33.69 6.32
C THR A 48 -16.77 -33.34 6.47
N ILE A 49 -17.06 -32.21 7.12
CA ILE A 49 -18.42 -31.69 7.28
C ILE A 49 -19.03 -31.35 5.91
N ARG A 50 -18.26 -30.67 5.04
CA ARG A 50 -18.63 -30.34 3.67
C ARG A 50 -18.98 -31.59 2.86
N SER A 51 -18.16 -32.64 2.92
CA SER A 51 -18.45 -33.90 2.21
C SER A 51 -19.77 -34.54 2.65
N ARG A 52 -20.03 -34.62 3.96
CA ARG A 52 -21.30 -35.18 4.47
C ARG A 52 -22.52 -34.35 4.09
N ALA A 53 -22.40 -33.02 4.16
CA ALA A 53 -23.47 -32.12 3.72
C ALA A 53 -23.75 -32.29 2.22
N HIS A 54 -22.71 -32.48 1.41
CA HIS A 54 -22.85 -32.74 -0.02
C HIS A 54 -23.59 -34.07 -0.32
N ASP A 55 -23.39 -35.11 0.49
CA ASP A 55 -24.17 -36.37 0.39
C ASP A 55 -25.65 -36.21 0.76
N VAL A 56 -25.98 -35.26 1.65
CA VAL A 56 -27.37 -34.89 1.95
C VAL A 56 -27.96 -34.11 0.77
N VAL A 57 -27.22 -33.17 0.19
CA VAL A 57 -27.64 -32.40 -0.98
C VAL A 57 -27.94 -33.29 -2.18
N LYS A 58 -27.11 -34.31 -2.43
CA LYS A 58 -27.36 -35.30 -3.50
C LYS A 58 -28.67 -36.04 -3.32
N ARG A 59 -29.08 -36.32 -2.08
CA ARG A 59 -30.37 -36.94 -1.75
C ARG A 59 -31.54 -35.95 -1.82
N TYR A 60 -31.29 -34.67 -1.53
CA TYR A 60 -32.29 -33.62 -1.45
C TYR A 60 -31.95 -32.44 -2.36
N ALA A 61 -32.35 -32.54 -3.63
CA ALA A 61 -32.11 -31.50 -4.64
C ALA A 61 -32.67 -30.11 -4.26
N ASN A 62 -33.63 -30.03 -3.34
CA ASN A 62 -34.17 -28.76 -2.86
C ASN A 62 -33.18 -27.95 -2.02
N LEU A 63 -32.14 -28.57 -1.45
CA LEU A 63 -31.11 -27.89 -0.67
C LEU A 63 -29.88 -27.51 -1.53
N ALA A 64 -29.82 -27.95 -2.79
CA ALA A 64 -28.58 -27.89 -3.57
C ALA A 64 -28.06 -26.48 -3.79
N SER A 65 -28.91 -25.54 -4.18
CA SER A 65 -28.48 -24.14 -4.35
C SER A 65 -28.17 -23.46 -3.03
N THR A 66 -28.99 -23.70 -2.01
CA THR A 66 -28.84 -23.07 -0.70
C THR A 66 -27.52 -23.51 -0.07
N TRP A 67 -27.18 -24.79 -0.25
CA TRP A 67 -25.89 -25.31 0.18
C TRP A 67 -24.73 -24.78 -0.66
N LEU A 68 -24.86 -24.73 -1.98
CA LEU A 68 -23.80 -24.23 -2.86
C LEU A 68 -23.44 -22.77 -2.54
N GLU A 69 -24.44 -21.92 -2.34
CA GLU A 69 -24.21 -20.52 -1.93
C GLU A 69 -23.65 -20.41 -0.50
N THR A 70 -24.09 -21.29 0.41
CA THR A 70 -23.51 -21.38 1.76
C THR A 70 -22.02 -21.74 1.69
N GLU A 71 -21.67 -22.69 0.81
CA GLU A 71 -20.31 -23.18 0.60
C GLU A 71 -19.40 -22.12 -0.02
N GLU A 72 -19.91 -21.33 -0.97
CA GLU A 72 -19.19 -20.19 -1.56
C GLU A 72 -18.88 -19.08 -0.55
N ARG A 73 -19.72 -18.91 0.48
CA ARG A 73 -19.48 -17.94 1.56
C ARG A 73 -18.42 -18.40 2.57
N VAL A 74 -18.00 -19.66 2.52
CA VAL A 74 -16.91 -20.18 3.35
C VAL A 74 -15.60 -20.08 2.58
N THR A 75 -14.73 -19.18 3.03
CA THR A 75 -13.38 -19.04 2.51
C THR A 75 -12.36 -19.58 3.51
N SER A 76 -11.13 -19.82 3.05
CA SER A 76 -10.01 -20.09 3.95
C SER A 76 -9.18 -18.82 4.10
N LEU A 77 -9.09 -18.29 5.31
CA LEU A 77 -8.22 -17.14 5.62
C LEU A 77 -6.88 -17.64 6.16
N PRO A 78 -5.75 -17.14 5.67
CA PRO A 78 -4.45 -17.40 6.28
C PRO A 78 -4.34 -16.64 7.61
N VAL A 79 -4.27 -17.36 8.71
CA VAL A 79 -4.03 -16.81 10.05
C VAL A 79 -2.70 -17.35 10.54
N GLY A 80 -1.64 -16.57 10.37
CA GLY A 80 -0.27 -17.04 10.55
C GLY A 80 0.06 -18.14 9.52
N ASP A 81 0.53 -19.30 10.00
CA ASP A 81 0.95 -20.44 9.16
C ASP A 81 -0.19 -21.45 8.90
N ARG A 82 -1.42 -21.14 9.32
CA ARG A 82 -2.59 -22.02 9.18
C ARG A 82 -3.72 -21.36 8.40
N ALA A 83 -4.25 -22.08 7.43
CA ALA A 83 -5.49 -21.70 6.74
C ALA A 83 -6.68 -22.11 7.61
N VAL A 84 -7.42 -21.14 8.14
CA VAL A 84 -8.61 -21.37 8.95
C VAL A 84 -9.85 -21.14 8.08
N PRO A 85 -10.77 -22.10 7.96
CA PRO A 85 -12.03 -21.88 7.27
C PRO A 85 -12.86 -20.88 8.07
N VAL A 86 -13.31 -19.81 7.42
CA VAL A 86 -14.16 -18.76 7.99
C VAL A 86 -15.31 -18.46 7.04
N MET A 87 -16.46 -18.11 7.62
CA MET A 87 -17.65 -17.77 6.84
C MET A 87 -17.87 -16.26 6.86
N PHE A 88 -18.19 -15.69 5.70
CA PHE A 88 -18.58 -14.28 5.57
C PHE A 88 -20.07 -14.09 5.87
N GLY A 89 -20.36 -13.71 7.11
CA GLY A 89 -21.72 -13.52 7.60
C GLY A 89 -22.50 -14.83 7.74
N VAL A 90 -23.64 -14.78 8.42
CA VAL A 90 -24.51 -15.95 8.59
C VAL A 90 -25.54 -15.98 7.46
N PRO A 91 -25.71 -17.10 6.72
CA PRO A 91 -26.57 -17.19 5.54
C PRO A 91 -28.09 -17.26 5.85
N ARG A 92 -28.60 -16.35 6.70
CA ARG A 92 -30.02 -16.28 7.10
C ARG A 92 -30.97 -15.94 5.95
N ASP A 93 -30.47 -15.18 4.98
CA ASP A 93 -31.19 -14.78 3.78
C ASP A 93 -31.58 -16.00 2.92
N ILE A 94 -30.66 -16.96 2.79
CA ILE A 94 -30.87 -18.16 1.98
C ILE A 94 -31.50 -19.31 2.76
N TRP A 95 -31.22 -19.45 4.06
CA TRP A 95 -31.86 -20.42 4.96
C TRP A 95 -33.17 -19.87 5.53
N SER A 96 -34.13 -19.60 4.66
CA SER A 96 -35.46 -19.08 5.05
C SER A 96 -36.60 -19.97 4.54
N PRO A 97 -37.76 -19.99 5.22
CA PRO A 97 -38.92 -20.77 4.76
C PRO A 97 -39.35 -20.41 3.33
N ARG A 98 -39.27 -19.12 2.98
CA ARG A 98 -39.63 -18.60 1.66
C ARG A 98 -38.67 -19.10 0.57
N SER A 99 -37.36 -19.02 0.80
CA SER A 99 -36.34 -19.52 -0.13
C SER A 99 -36.47 -21.03 -0.38
N LEU A 100 -36.66 -21.82 0.68
CA LEU A 100 -36.71 -23.28 0.59
C LEU A 100 -38.03 -23.81 0.01
N LEU A 101 -39.16 -23.13 0.27
CA LEU A 101 -40.47 -23.57 -0.22
C LEU A 101 -40.78 -23.08 -1.64
N SER A 102 -40.37 -21.87 -2.01
CA SER A 102 -40.65 -21.26 -3.32
C SER A 102 -40.23 -22.14 -4.51
N ARG A 103 -39.18 -22.96 -4.35
CA ARG A 103 -38.67 -23.88 -5.38
C ARG A 103 -39.52 -25.12 -5.63
N ARG A 104 -40.33 -25.54 -4.67
CA ARG A 104 -41.19 -26.73 -4.78
C ARG A 104 -42.65 -26.37 -4.99
N PHE A 105 -43.03 -25.21 -4.48
CA PHE A 105 -44.42 -24.84 -4.33
C PHE A 105 -44.56 -23.31 -4.28
N ASN A 106 -45.58 -22.77 -4.97
CA ASN A 106 -45.87 -21.34 -5.02
C ASN A 106 -46.43 -20.85 -3.67
N LEU A 107 -45.54 -20.37 -2.79
CA LEU A 107 -45.91 -19.92 -1.44
C LEU A 107 -46.96 -18.81 -1.45
N ASP A 108 -46.87 -17.88 -2.42
CA ASP A 108 -47.83 -16.78 -2.54
C ASP A 108 -49.25 -17.31 -2.84
N LEU A 109 -49.37 -18.43 -3.56
CA LEU A 109 -50.66 -19.10 -3.74
C LEU A 109 -51.18 -19.70 -2.43
N ALA A 110 -50.34 -20.32 -1.59
CA ALA A 110 -50.79 -20.84 -0.28
C ALA A 110 -51.17 -19.73 0.70
N GLU A 111 -50.53 -18.56 0.61
CA GLU A 111 -50.86 -17.39 1.42
C GLU A 111 -52.20 -16.78 0.98
N THR A 112 -52.59 -16.95 -0.28
CA THR A 112 -53.88 -16.47 -0.81
C THR A 112 -55.03 -17.49 -0.67
N VAL A 113 -54.77 -18.78 -0.45
CA VAL A 113 -55.81 -19.82 -0.24
C VAL A 113 -56.87 -19.44 0.82
N PRO A 114 -56.52 -18.89 2.01
CA PRO A 114 -57.51 -18.42 2.99
C PRO A 114 -58.53 -17.43 2.42
N ASN A 115 -58.05 -16.46 1.63
CA ASN A 115 -58.90 -15.44 1.03
C ASN A 115 -59.78 -16.05 -0.07
N ILE A 116 -59.22 -16.98 -0.86
CA ILE A 116 -59.98 -17.72 -1.86
C ILE A 116 -61.09 -18.56 -1.22
N LEU A 117 -60.82 -19.24 -0.08
CA LEU A 117 -61.83 -20.04 0.63
C LEU A 117 -63.00 -19.20 1.15
N VAL A 118 -62.72 -18.00 1.68
CA VAL A 118 -63.76 -17.04 2.06
C VAL A 118 -64.54 -16.58 0.84
N GLY A 119 -63.85 -16.21 -0.25
CA GLY A 119 -64.45 -15.80 -1.51
C GLY A 119 -65.36 -16.88 -2.12
N VAL A 120 -64.94 -18.14 -2.11
CA VAL A 120 -65.74 -19.29 -2.57
C VAL A 120 -66.98 -19.48 -1.70
N GLY A 121 -66.86 -19.38 -0.37
CA GLY A 121 -68.00 -19.45 0.54
C GLY A 121 -69.04 -18.35 0.28
N LEU A 122 -68.58 -17.12 0.03
CA LEU A 122 -69.42 -15.97 -0.30
C LEU A 122 -70.04 -16.11 -1.70
N PHE A 123 -69.29 -16.55 -2.70
CA PHE A 123 -69.77 -16.81 -4.06
C PHE A 123 -70.95 -17.79 -4.07
N PHE A 124 -70.80 -18.94 -3.41
CA PHE A 124 -71.90 -19.90 -3.30
C PHE A 124 -73.12 -19.32 -2.60
N THR A 125 -72.91 -18.50 -1.57
CA THR A 125 -74.00 -17.83 -0.85
C THR A 125 -74.80 -16.91 -1.79
N PHE A 126 -74.13 -16.15 -2.65
CA PHE A 126 -74.78 -15.31 -3.66
C PHE A 126 -75.49 -16.13 -4.73
N VAL A 127 -74.86 -17.17 -5.27
CA VAL A 127 -75.47 -18.05 -6.28
C VAL A 127 -76.76 -18.68 -5.75
N PHE A 128 -76.75 -19.19 -4.52
CA PHE A 128 -77.94 -19.78 -3.91
C PHE A 128 -79.03 -18.75 -3.61
N LEU A 129 -78.65 -17.52 -3.26
CA LEU A 129 -79.58 -16.41 -3.15
C LEU A 129 -80.29 -16.11 -4.46
N THR A 130 -79.53 -16.01 -5.55
CA THR A 130 -80.06 -15.73 -6.88
C THR A 130 -81.00 -16.84 -7.34
N LEU A 131 -80.60 -18.11 -7.23
CA LEU A 131 -81.47 -19.24 -7.60
C LEU A 131 -82.77 -19.26 -6.78
N ALA A 132 -82.68 -19.09 -5.45
CA ALA A 132 -83.85 -19.07 -4.58
C ALA A 132 -84.83 -17.93 -4.91
N LEU A 133 -84.31 -16.74 -5.23
CA LEU A 133 -85.11 -15.60 -5.66
C LEU A 133 -85.78 -15.88 -7.00
N THR A 134 -85.05 -16.45 -7.96
CA THR A 134 -85.60 -16.77 -9.28
C THR A 134 -86.73 -17.81 -9.16
N ASP A 135 -86.52 -18.87 -8.39
CA ASP A 135 -87.53 -19.91 -8.11
C ASP A 135 -88.77 -19.29 -7.44
N THR A 136 -88.56 -18.42 -6.45
CA THR A 136 -89.68 -17.74 -5.76
C THR A 136 -90.43 -16.80 -6.69
N THR A 137 -89.74 -16.03 -7.53
CA THR A 137 -90.36 -15.13 -8.51
C THR A 137 -91.19 -15.91 -9.53
N THR A 138 -90.69 -17.05 -10.02
CA THR A 138 -91.46 -17.91 -10.95
C THR A 138 -92.70 -18.53 -10.28
N ALA A 139 -92.56 -19.05 -9.06
CA ALA A 139 -93.69 -19.59 -8.31
C ALA A 139 -94.79 -18.54 -8.06
N LEU A 140 -94.41 -17.29 -7.77
CA LEU A 140 -95.34 -16.19 -7.54
C LEU A 140 -96.01 -15.66 -8.82
N THR A 141 -95.40 -15.85 -10.00
CA THR A 141 -95.94 -15.37 -11.28
C THR A 141 -96.79 -16.40 -12.03
N GLN A 142 -96.58 -17.70 -11.77
CA GLN A 142 -97.39 -18.79 -12.33
C GLN A 142 -98.62 -19.17 -11.50
N SER A 143 -98.60 -18.90 -10.19
CA SER A 143 -99.69 -19.29 -9.29
C SER A 143 -100.79 -18.23 -9.26
N GLN A 144 -102.01 -18.63 -9.60
CA GLN A 144 -103.19 -17.77 -9.60
C GLN A 144 -103.60 -17.47 -8.14
N ILE A 145 -102.97 -16.45 -7.55
CA ILE A 145 -103.23 -15.76 -6.27
C ILE A 145 -104.13 -16.56 -5.29
N SER A 146 -103.60 -17.65 -4.75
CA SER A 146 -104.13 -18.27 -3.53
C SER A 146 -103.16 -18.01 -2.39
N ALA A 147 -103.66 -17.50 -1.26
CA ALA A 147 -102.86 -17.10 -0.10
C ALA A 147 -101.97 -18.23 0.46
N LYS A 148 -102.36 -19.49 0.21
CA LYS A 148 -101.64 -20.69 0.66
C LYS A 148 -100.35 -20.94 -0.14
N ASP A 149 -100.36 -20.63 -1.44
CA ASP A 149 -99.20 -20.82 -2.32
C ASP A 149 -98.14 -19.72 -2.08
N THR A 150 -98.58 -18.52 -1.68
CA THR A 150 -97.69 -17.43 -1.26
C THR A 150 -96.97 -17.73 0.05
N GLU A 151 -97.67 -18.34 1.02
CA GLU A 151 -97.08 -18.75 2.30
C GLU A 151 -96.04 -19.86 2.11
N GLU A 152 -96.32 -20.83 1.23
CA GLU A 152 -95.39 -21.92 0.90
C GLU A 152 -94.14 -21.40 0.17
N ALA A 153 -94.30 -20.44 -0.75
CA ALA A 153 -93.18 -19.79 -1.44
C ALA A 153 -92.27 -18.99 -0.47
N ILE A 154 -92.84 -18.25 0.47
CA ILE A 154 -92.07 -17.50 1.50
C ILE A 154 -91.37 -18.46 2.45
N SER A 155 -92.03 -19.53 2.88
CA SER A 155 -91.44 -20.57 3.74
C SER A 155 -90.25 -21.26 3.07
N ASN A 156 -90.37 -21.58 1.79
CA ASN A 156 -89.26 -22.13 1.01
C ASN A 156 -88.12 -21.13 0.82
N LEU A 157 -88.42 -19.86 0.53
CA LEU A 157 -87.40 -18.81 0.47
C LEU A 157 -86.64 -18.70 1.80
N LEU A 158 -87.33 -18.74 2.94
CA LEU A 158 -86.71 -18.66 4.26
C LEU A 158 -85.83 -19.87 4.57
N LYS A 159 -86.28 -21.09 4.23
CA LYS A 159 -85.50 -22.32 4.40
C LYS A 159 -84.24 -22.34 3.52
N VAL A 160 -84.35 -21.94 2.26
CA VAL A 160 -83.21 -21.84 1.35
C VAL A 160 -82.27 -20.70 1.79
N ALA A 161 -82.82 -19.60 2.29
CA ALA A 161 -82.06 -18.48 2.84
C ALA A 161 -81.32 -18.81 4.15
N GLY A 162 -81.85 -19.67 5.01
CA GLY A 162 -81.12 -20.16 6.18
C GLY A 162 -79.98 -21.12 5.77
N GLY A 163 -80.24 -22.01 4.81
CA GLY A 163 -79.29 -23.03 4.38
C GLY A 163 -78.04 -22.52 3.66
N LYS A 164 -78.09 -21.36 3.00
CA LYS A 164 -76.95 -20.74 2.29
C LYS A 164 -75.90 -20.13 3.21
N PHE A 165 -76.22 -19.84 4.47
CA PHE A 165 -75.22 -19.35 5.43
C PHE A 165 -74.21 -20.42 5.82
N LEU A 166 -74.58 -21.71 5.69
CA LEU A 166 -73.70 -22.83 6.00
C LEU A 166 -72.48 -22.89 5.06
N THR A 167 -72.62 -22.51 3.79
CA THR A 167 -71.49 -22.50 2.84
C THR A 167 -70.51 -21.36 3.11
N SER A 168 -71.01 -20.19 3.55
CA SER A 168 -70.16 -19.08 3.99
C SER A 168 -69.41 -19.43 5.28
N LEU A 169 -70.11 -19.99 6.28
CA LEU A 169 -69.51 -20.45 7.53
C LEU A 169 -68.44 -21.51 7.29
N ALA A 170 -68.69 -22.47 6.39
CA ALA A 170 -67.71 -23.48 6.00
C ALA A 170 -66.45 -22.86 5.36
N GLY A 171 -66.62 -21.87 4.47
CA GLY A 171 -65.49 -21.15 3.86
C GLY A 171 -64.65 -20.38 4.89
N LEU A 172 -65.31 -19.71 5.85
CA LEU A 172 -64.62 -19.01 6.94
C LEU A 172 -63.87 -19.97 7.87
N LEU A 173 -64.52 -21.06 8.29
CA LEU A 173 -63.90 -22.08 9.13
C LEU A 173 -62.69 -22.70 8.43
N ALA A 174 -62.81 -23.04 7.14
CA ALA A 174 -61.70 -23.55 6.34
C ALA A 174 -60.54 -22.56 6.28
N SER A 175 -60.83 -21.27 6.11
CA SER A 175 -59.84 -20.19 6.05
C SER A 175 -59.07 -20.00 7.37
N ILE A 176 -59.77 -20.01 8.50
CA ILE A 176 -59.17 -19.90 9.83
C ILE A 176 -58.27 -21.11 10.12
N LEU A 177 -58.77 -22.32 9.87
CA LEU A 177 -58.01 -23.55 10.07
C LEU A 177 -56.77 -23.57 9.19
N TRP A 178 -56.90 -23.25 7.90
CA TRP A 178 -55.77 -23.17 6.97
C TRP A 178 -54.69 -22.22 7.48
N THR A 179 -55.09 -20.99 7.86
CA THR A 179 -54.15 -19.96 8.31
C THR A 179 -53.40 -20.38 9.56
N GLY A 180 -54.09 -20.93 10.56
CA GLY A 180 -53.49 -21.40 11.80
C GLY A 180 -52.48 -22.54 11.56
N PHE A 181 -52.87 -23.54 10.78
CA PHE A 181 -52.02 -24.67 10.47
C PHE A 181 -50.84 -24.29 9.55
N SER A 182 -51.04 -23.42 8.57
CA SER A 182 -49.98 -22.92 7.68
C SER A 182 -48.93 -22.13 8.45
N LYS A 183 -49.33 -21.18 9.31
CA LYS A 183 -48.40 -20.42 10.15
C LYS A 183 -47.64 -21.30 11.13
N ARG A 184 -48.24 -22.38 11.64
CA ARG A 184 -47.55 -23.33 12.53
C ARG A 184 -46.51 -24.15 11.76
N ALA A 185 -46.85 -24.60 10.56
CA ALA A 185 -45.95 -25.31 9.67
C ALA A 185 -44.74 -24.45 9.24
N LEU A 186 -44.97 -23.20 8.84
CA LEU A 186 -43.89 -22.28 8.47
C LEU A 186 -42.94 -21.99 9.63
N ARG A 187 -43.47 -21.77 10.84
CA ARG A 187 -42.65 -21.62 12.07
C ARG A 187 -41.80 -22.85 12.41
N GLN A 188 -42.25 -24.04 12.05
CA GLN A 188 -41.45 -25.25 12.24
C GLN A 188 -40.27 -25.33 11.27
N ILE A 189 -40.45 -24.87 10.03
CA ILE A 189 -39.35 -24.77 9.06
C ILE A 189 -38.34 -23.73 9.51
N ASP A 190 -38.83 -22.57 9.95
CA ASP A 190 -38.00 -21.45 10.41
C ASP A 190 -37.07 -21.89 11.55
N ARG A 191 -37.61 -22.54 12.58
CA ARG A 191 -36.82 -23.12 13.67
C ARG A 191 -35.81 -24.17 13.19
N ALA A 192 -36.18 -25.00 12.22
CA ALA A 192 -35.26 -25.99 11.68
C ALA A 192 -34.13 -25.34 10.87
N CYS A 193 -34.40 -24.22 10.18
CA CYS A 193 -33.36 -23.42 9.53
C CYS A 193 -32.41 -22.80 10.56
N ASP A 194 -32.93 -22.24 11.66
CA ASP A 194 -32.10 -21.71 12.75
C ASP A 194 -31.19 -22.79 13.34
N GLU A 195 -31.69 -24.02 13.53
CA GLU A 195 -30.88 -25.16 13.98
C GLU A 195 -29.73 -25.50 13.00
N VAL A 196 -29.97 -25.41 11.68
CA VAL A 196 -28.91 -25.58 10.66
C VAL A 196 -27.88 -24.46 10.77
N LEU A 197 -28.32 -23.22 10.88
CA LEU A 197 -27.44 -22.06 10.98
C LEU A 197 -26.58 -22.11 12.24
N GLU A 198 -27.16 -22.51 13.37
CA GLU A 198 -26.41 -22.70 14.61
C GLU A 198 -25.37 -23.82 14.48
N ALA A 199 -25.73 -24.95 13.85
CA ALA A 199 -24.79 -26.02 13.56
C ALA A 199 -23.66 -25.57 12.61
N LEU A 200 -23.98 -24.74 11.62
CA LEU A 200 -23.01 -24.19 10.68
C LEU A 200 -22.03 -23.22 11.36
N VAL A 201 -22.53 -22.31 12.20
CA VAL A 201 -21.69 -21.36 12.95
C VAL A 201 -20.78 -22.07 13.96
N ARG A 202 -21.23 -23.20 14.53
CA ARG A 202 -20.37 -24.05 15.37
C ARG A 202 -19.27 -24.75 14.57
N ALA A 203 -19.54 -25.14 13.32
CA ALA A 203 -18.59 -25.81 12.45
C ALA A 203 -17.58 -24.84 11.81
N VAL A 204 -18.04 -23.65 11.42
CA VAL A 204 -17.24 -22.61 10.78
C VAL A 204 -17.58 -21.26 11.42
N PRO A 205 -16.62 -20.58 12.05
CA PRO A 205 -16.89 -19.30 12.69
C PRO A 205 -17.26 -18.24 11.65
N ALA A 206 -18.34 -17.50 11.93
CA ALA A 206 -18.90 -16.47 11.06
C ALA A 206 -18.22 -15.09 11.22
N ASN A 207 -16.96 -15.07 11.65
CA ASN A 207 -16.17 -13.88 11.92
C ASN A 207 -15.19 -13.54 10.78
N GLY A 208 -15.42 -14.05 9.56
CA GLY A 208 -14.51 -13.85 8.43
C GLY A 208 -14.26 -12.37 8.11
N GLY A 209 -15.28 -11.52 8.20
CA GLY A 209 -15.13 -10.08 8.00
C GLY A 209 -14.27 -9.41 9.07
N GLU A 210 -14.48 -9.76 10.35
CA GLU A 210 -13.67 -9.21 11.45
C GLU A 210 -12.23 -9.70 11.39
N LEU A 211 -12.02 -10.98 11.07
CA LEU A 211 -10.68 -11.55 10.89
C LEU A 211 -9.94 -10.90 9.72
N LEU A 212 -10.64 -10.62 8.62
CA LEU A 212 -10.07 -9.92 7.46
C LEU A 212 -9.65 -8.50 7.84
N VAL A 213 -10.49 -7.75 8.55
CA VAL A 213 -10.16 -6.40 9.02
C VAL A 213 -8.97 -6.43 9.96
N ARG A 214 -8.93 -7.35 10.94
CA ARG A 214 -7.79 -7.51 11.84
C ARG A 214 -6.50 -7.86 11.08
N HIS A 215 -6.60 -8.71 10.07
CA HIS A 215 -5.46 -9.07 9.22
C HIS A 215 -4.97 -7.84 8.43
N GLN A 216 -5.87 -7.05 7.83
CA GLN A 216 -5.51 -5.81 7.13
C GLN A 216 -4.85 -4.78 8.06
N VAL A 217 -5.36 -4.62 9.28
CA VAL A 217 -4.75 -3.73 10.28
C VAL A 217 -3.36 -4.23 10.69
N ALA A 218 -3.18 -5.54 10.85
CA ALA A 218 -1.86 -6.10 11.17
C ALA A 218 -0.85 -5.89 10.03
N VAL A 219 -1.26 -6.09 8.78
CA VAL A 219 -0.40 -5.82 7.61
C VAL A 219 -0.09 -4.32 7.48
N ALA A 220 -1.07 -3.45 7.74
CA ALA A 220 -0.83 -2.00 7.75
C ALA A 220 0.16 -1.58 8.85
N ALA A 221 0.07 -2.17 10.04
CA ALA A 221 1.04 -1.93 11.12
C ALA A 221 2.45 -2.39 10.75
N MET A 222 2.61 -3.56 10.12
CA MET A 222 3.91 -4.03 9.61
C MET A 222 4.48 -3.10 8.55
N ASN A 223 3.64 -2.55 7.66
CA ASN A 223 4.10 -1.59 6.66
C ASN A 223 4.57 -0.27 7.27
N ILE A 224 3.96 0.17 8.38
CA ILE A 224 4.41 1.35 9.13
C ILE A 224 5.77 1.08 9.78
N GLU A 225 5.96 -0.07 10.42
CA GLU A 225 7.23 -0.46 11.03
C GLU A 225 8.37 -0.55 10.00
N HIS A 226 8.10 -1.11 8.82
CA HIS A 226 9.05 -1.11 7.71
C HIS A 226 9.35 0.29 7.18
N ALA A 227 8.36 1.19 7.17
CA ALA A 227 8.57 2.59 6.78
C ALA A 227 9.46 3.31 7.81
N GLU A 228 9.25 3.12 9.11
CA GLU A 228 10.11 3.66 10.16
C GLU A 228 11.55 3.14 10.07
N ALA A 229 11.73 1.83 9.88
CA ALA A 229 13.05 1.23 9.68
C ALA A 229 13.76 1.77 8.42
N SER A 230 13.00 2.07 7.35
CA SER A 230 13.55 2.68 6.15
C SER A 230 14.00 4.13 6.37
N VAL A 231 13.31 4.88 7.23
CA VAL A 231 13.69 6.24 7.62
C VAL A 231 14.97 6.22 8.46
N GLU A 232 15.08 5.28 9.40
CA GLU A 232 16.30 5.09 10.21
C GLU A 232 17.51 4.75 9.33
N LEU A 233 17.35 3.85 8.35
CA LEU A 233 18.39 3.52 7.38
C LEU A 233 18.80 4.74 6.54
N ILE A 234 17.85 5.58 6.13
CA ILE A 234 18.13 6.81 5.38
C ILE A 234 18.92 7.80 6.25
N GLU A 235 18.60 7.94 7.53
CA GLU A 235 19.37 8.77 8.46
C GLU A 235 20.79 8.22 8.68
N GLU A 236 20.94 6.90 8.80
CA GLU A 236 22.24 6.24 8.93
C GLU A 236 23.10 6.45 7.67
N LEU A 237 22.53 6.27 6.48
CA LEU A 237 23.20 6.57 5.21
C LEU A 237 23.58 8.05 5.06
N LEU A 238 22.74 8.96 5.55
CA LEU A 238 23.03 10.40 5.54
C LEU A 238 24.19 10.74 6.50
N ASN A 239 24.24 10.12 7.68
CA ASN A 239 25.33 10.30 8.63
C ASN A 239 26.63 9.67 8.12
N GLU A 240 26.57 8.46 7.57
CA GLU A 240 27.71 7.81 6.92
C GLU A 240 28.24 8.65 5.75
N ALA A 241 27.37 9.23 4.92
CA ALA A 241 27.78 10.14 3.85
C ALA A 241 28.45 11.43 4.38
N ARG A 242 27.98 11.96 5.51
CA ARG A 242 28.62 13.10 6.19
C ARG A 242 29.99 12.74 6.76
N ASP A 243 30.12 11.56 7.35
CA ASP A 243 31.39 11.04 7.89
C ASP A 243 32.39 10.71 6.77
N GLN A 244 31.94 10.14 5.65
CA GLN A 244 32.76 9.94 4.46
C GLN A 244 33.27 11.27 3.89
N ASN A 245 32.42 12.30 3.85
CA ASN A 245 32.82 13.65 3.42
C ASN A 245 33.85 14.27 4.39
N GLY A 246 33.66 14.07 5.71
CA GLY A 246 34.64 14.46 6.72
C GLY A 246 35.97 13.71 6.57
N THR A 247 35.92 12.42 6.24
CA THR A 247 37.09 11.56 6.01
C THR A 247 37.83 11.95 4.73
N LEU A 248 37.12 12.35 3.67
CA LEU A 248 37.71 12.91 2.45
C LEU A 248 38.47 14.22 2.73
N LYS A 249 37.91 15.12 3.54
CA LYS A 249 38.60 16.35 3.97
C LYS A 249 39.85 16.06 4.81
N ARG A 250 39.79 15.05 5.69
CA ARG A 250 40.97 14.60 6.44
C ARG A 250 41.99 13.95 5.53
N PHE A 251 41.57 13.14 4.57
CA PHE A 251 42.45 12.55 3.56
C PHE A 251 43.13 13.61 2.71
N GLU A 252 42.43 14.68 2.30
CA GLU A 252 43.04 15.84 1.63
C GLU A 252 44.13 16.47 2.50
N THR A 253 43.84 16.65 3.79
CA THR A 253 44.79 17.22 4.77
C THR A 253 45.98 16.28 5.01
N ASP A 254 45.73 14.99 5.19
CA ASP A 254 46.75 13.96 5.40
C ASP A 254 47.57 13.70 4.14
N LEU A 255 46.99 13.85 2.94
CA LEU A 255 47.72 13.81 1.67
C LEU A 255 48.64 15.02 1.57
N ALA A 256 48.20 16.21 1.95
CA ALA A 256 49.05 17.40 1.99
C ALA A 256 50.20 17.25 3.01
N VAL A 257 49.92 16.69 4.19
CA VAL A 257 50.92 16.43 5.24
C VAL A 257 51.86 15.28 4.86
N SER A 258 51.37 14.20 4.26
CA SER A 258 52.15 13.04 3.81
C SER A 258 53.02 13.39 2.60
N LEU A 259 52.51 14.21 1.67
CA LEU A 259 53.31 14.73 0.56
C LEU A 259 54.44 15.63 1.08
N ALA A 260 54.15 16.52 2.04
CA ALA A 260 55.19 17.31 2.73
C ALA A 260 56.18 16.42 3.51
N GLY A 261 55.67 15.36 4.16
CA GLY A 261 56.43 14.42 4.97
C GLY A 261 57.21 13.37 4.18
N ALA A 262 56.88 13.12 2.91
CA ALA A 262 57.61 12.23 2.00
C ALA A 262 58.65 12.99 1.18
N ILE A 263 58.34 14.23 0.78
CA ILE A 263 59.28 15.11 0.06
C ILE A 263 60.49 15.44 0.94
N ASN A 264 60.27 15.73 2.23
CA ASN A 264 61.35 16.18 3.13
C ASN A 264 62.45 15.11 3.37
N PRO A 265 62.14 13.87 3.79
CA PRO A 265 63.16 12.84 4.00
C PRO A 265 63.75 12.32 2.68
N GLN A 266 63.02 12.37 1.56
CA GLN A 266 63.57 11.97 0.26
C GLN A 266 64.54 13.02 -0.30
N MET A 267 64.26 14.31 -0.10
CA MET A 267 65.21 15.41 -0.33
C MET A 267 66.41 15.31 0.61
N GLN A 268 66.20 14.94 1.87
CA GLN A 268 67.27 14.79 2.86
C GLN A 268 68.15 13.57 2.54
N ALA A 269 67.59 12.43 2.14
CA ALA A 269 68.34 11.26 1.68
C ALA A 269 69.10 11.52 0.37
N MET A 270 68.52 12.34 -0.53
CA MET A 270 69.20 12.81 -1.73
C MET A 270 70.37 13.76 -1.38
N THR A 271 70.19 14.62 -0.37
CA THR A 271 71.24 15.51 0.17
C THR A 271 72.34 14.71 0.86
N ASP A 272 71.99 13.72 1.68
CA ASP A 272 72.94 12.85 2.37
C ASP A 272 73.68 11.94 1.38
N SER A 273 73.03 11.47 0.32
CA SER A 273 73.69 10.76 -0.79
C SER A 273 74.65 11.67 -1.54
N LEU A 274 74.28 12.94 -1.77
CA LEU A 274 75.17 13.96 -2.35
C LEU A 274 76.37 14.23 -1.44
N VAL A 275 76.16 14.40 -0.14
CA VAL A 275 77.23 14.60 0.85
C VAL A 275 78.14 13.37 0.93
N THR A 276 77.59 12.16 0.95
CA THR A 276 78.35 10.90 0.99
C THR A 276 79.13 10.67 -0.31
N ALA A 277 78.55 11.03 -1.46
CA ALA A 277 79.24 10.99 -2.75
C ALA A 277 80.39 12.01 -2.80
N ILE A 278 80.19 13.21 -2.24
CA ILE A 278 81.24 14.25 -2.10
C ILE A 278 82.35 13.80 -1.15
N ASP A 279 82.02 13.18 0.00
CA ASP A 279 82.99 12.67 0.97
C ASP A 279 83.79 11.46 0.44
N GLY A 280 83.12 10.59 -0.32
CA GLY A 280 83.72 9.48 -1.05
C GLY A 280 84.63 9.93 -2.20
N LEU A 281 84.29 11.04 -2.86
CA LEU A 281 85.13 11.68 -3.89
C LEU A 281 86.40 12.28 -3.24
N SER A 282 86.24 12.95 -2.10
CA SER A 282 87.34 13.58 -1.33
C SER A 282 88.37 12.54 -0.86
N ASN A 283 87.93 11.37 -0.40
CA ASN A 283 88.82 10.27 0.00
C ASN A 283 89.49 9.54 -1.18
N LYS A 284 88.88 9.49 -2.36
CA LYS A 284 89.46 8.86 -3.56
C LYS A 284 90.39 9.80 -4.36
N LEU A 285 90.24 11.11 -4.21
CA LEU A 285 91.06 12.16 -4.83
C LEU A 285 92.54 12.12 -4.40
N GLY A 286 92.85 11.54 -3.23
CA GLY A 286 94.23 11.45 -2.72
C GLY A 286 95.12 10.40 -3.40
N ALA A 287 94.56 9.52 -4.27
CA ALA A 287 95.28 8.35 -4.78
C ALA A 287 95.13 8.05 -6.27
N MET A 288 94.49 8.93 -7.06
CA MET A 288 94.10 8.59 -8.44
C MET A 288 94.66 9.56 -9.48
N ASN A 289 95.16 9.01 -10.59
CA ASN A 289 95.79 9.75 -11.69
C ASN A 289 94.76 10.48 -12.58
N GLN A 290 95.18 11.53 -13.28
CA GLN A 290 94.35 12.52 -14.01
C GLN A 290 93.29 11.91 -14.95
N ASP A 291 93.63 10.87 -15.73
CA ASP A 291 92.70 10.20 -16.65
C ASP A 291 91.54 9.46 -15.96
N ALA A 292 91.76 8.96 -14.74
CA ALA A 292 90.73 8.24 -14.00
C ALA A 292 89.68 9.19 -13.41
N LEU A 293 90.06 10.44 -13.15
CA LEU A 293 89.19 11.50 -12.63
C LEU A 293 88.27 12.07 -13.71
N GLU A 294 88.80 12.32 -14.91
CA GLU A 294 88.01 12.78 -16.06
C GLU A 294 86.96 11.72 -16.45
N LYS A 295 87.35 10.45 -16.46
CA LYS A 295 86.46 9.34 -16.76
C LYS A 295 85.39 9.13 -15.68
N MET A 296 85.75 9.25 -14.40
CA MET A 296 84.80 9.14 -13.30
C MET A 296 83.81 10.31 -13.24
N LEU A 297 84.22 11.55 -13.56
CA LEU A 297 83.31 12.69 -13.67
C LEU A 297 82.34 12.55 -14.84
N THR A 298 82.84 12.03 -15.97
CA THR A 298 82.00 11.73 -17.13
C THR A 298 81.00 10.61 -16.81
N ASP A 299 81.44 9.54 -16.15
CA ASP A 299 80.58 8.43 -15.72
C ASP A 299 79.58 8.86 -14.63
N PHE A 300 79.97 9.73 -13.70
CA PHE A 300 79.10 10.29 -12.66
C PHE A 300 78.05 11.22 -13.26
N SER A 301 78.44 12.10 -14.20
CA SER A 301 77.51 12.93 -14.96
C SER A 301 76.52 12.07 -15.75
N ALA A 302 77.00 11.01 -16.41
CA ALA A 302 76.15 10.08 -17.15
C ALA A 302 75.18 9.32 -16.24
N GLN A 303 75.65 8.81 -15.09
CA GLN A 303 74.80 8.10 -14.12
C GLN A 303 73.78 9.00 -13.44
N LEU A 304 74.15 10.24 -13.08
CA LEU A 304 73.23 11.21 -12.50
C LEU A 304 72.15 11.60 -13.52
N LYS A 305 72.54 11.81 -14.79
CA LYS A 305 71.61 12.14 -15.87
C LYS A 305 70.66 10.99 -16.17
N GLN A 306 71.19 9.76 -16.29
CA GLN A 306 70.38 8.57 -16.59
C GLN A 306 69.43 8.19 -15.45
N GLY A 307 69.88 8.24 -14.19
CA GLY A 307 69.05 7.93 -13.02
C GLY A 307 67.93 8.94 -12.81
N THR A 308 68.24 10.23 -12.99
CA THR A 308 67.25 11.31 -12.86
C THR A 308 66.25 11.31 -14.00
N GLU A 309 66.67 11.08 -15.25
CA GLU A 309 65.75 10.98 -16.40
C GLU A 309 64.77 9.81 -16.26
N SER A 310 65.22 8.65 -15.78
CA SER A 310 64.37 7.46 -15.62
C SER A 310 63.31 7.63 -14.52
N GLU A 311 63.71 8.07 -13.31
CA GLU A 311 62.79 8.28 -12.19
C GLU A 311 61.79 9.41 -12.48
N MET A 312 62.21 10.45 -13.19
CA MET A 312 61.31 11.55 -13.59
C MET A 312 60.35 11.15 -14.71
N ALA A 313 60.80 10.33 -15.67
CA ALA A 313 59.90 9.77 -16.69
C ALA A 313 58.83 8.86 -16.05
N GLN A 314 59.16 8.17 -14.97
CA GLN A 314 58.23 7.36 -14.19
C GLN A 314 57.26 8.21 -13.37
N LEU A 315 57.73 9.30 -12.74
CA LEU A 315 56.88 10.26 -12.04
C LEU A 315 55.91 10.96 -13.02
N GLN A 316 56.39 11.39 -14.19
CA GLN A 316 55.56 12.00 -15.23
C GLN A 316 54.45 11.04 -15.70
N ARG A 317 54.79 9.77 -15.98
CA ARG A 317 53.80 8.74 -16.34
C ARG A 317 52.75 8.54 -15.25
N THR A 318 53.17 8.51 -13.99
CA THR A 318 52.26 8.33 -12.85
C THR A 318 51.30 9.52 -12.69
N LEU A 319 51.80 10.76 -12.87
CA LEU A 319 50.98 11.97 -12.84
C LEU A 319 50.00 12.05 -14.03
N THR A 320 50.42 11.62 -15.22
CA THR A 320 49.52 11.51 -16.39
C THR A 320 48.42 10.47 -16.15
N GLN A 321 48.78 9.29 -15.65
CA GLN A 321 47.81 8.24 -15.31
C GLN A 321 46.79 8.72 -14.26
N LEU A 322 47.24 9.46 -13.25
CA LEU A 322 46.37 10.04 -12.23
C LEU A 322 45.42 11.08 -12.82
N ALA A 323 45.90 11.91 -13.74
CA ALA A 323 45.07 12.91 -14.43
C ALA A 323 43.98 12.26 -15.32
N ASP A 324 44.30 11.14 -15.97
CA ASP A 324 43.35 10.38 -16.79
C ASP A 324 42.29 9.69 -15.93
N ASN A 325 42.69 9.04 -14.83
CA ASN A 325 41.75 8.40 -13.90
C ASN A 325 40.79 9.42 -13.26
N LEU A 326 41.27 10.63 -12.92
CA LEU A 326 40.42 11.71 -12.40
C LEU A 326 39.44 12.24 -13.45
N GLN A 327 39.81 12.23 -14.73
CA GLN A 327 38.92 12.61 -15.82
C GLN A 327 37.79 11.58 -16.01
N GLU A 328 38.12 10.29 -15.95
CA GLU A 328 37.13 9.21 -16.05
C GLU A 328 36.16 9.23 -14.86
N ALA A 329 36.68 9.46 -13.65
CA ALA A 329 35.86 9.65 -12.45
C ALA A 329 34.92 10.87 -12.58
N GLY A 330 35.41 12.01 -13.10
CA GLY A 330 34.59 13.20 -13.33
C GLY A 330 33.49 13.00 -14.37
N GLN A 331 33.77 12.27 -15.46
CA GLN A 331 32.76 11.93 -16.47
C GLN A 331 31.70 10.95 -15.94
N SER A 332 32.12 9.96 -15.16
CA SER A 332 31.22 8.99 -14.51
C SER A 332 30.31 9.68 -13.50
N LEU A 333 30.87 10.57 -12.66
CA LEU A 333 30.12 11.35 -11.69
C LEU A 333 29.10 12.27 -12.38
N GLY A 334 29.50 12.97 -13.44
CA GLY A 334 28.59 13.82 -14.21
C GLY A 334 27.43 13.06 -14.86
N LYS A 335 27.68 11.87 -15.42
CA LYS A 335 26.62 11.01 -15.97
C LYS A 335 25.67 10.50 -14.89
N ASN A 336 26.18 10.07 -13.75
CA ASN A 336 25.36 9.55 -12.65
C ASN A 336 24.52 10.65 -12.00
N ALA A 337 25.08 11.86 -11.84
CA ALA A 337 24.35 13.02 -11.33
C ALA A 337 23.23 13.47 -12.30
N SER A 338 23.50 13.50 -13.61
CA SER A 338 22.48 13.79 -14.63
C SER A 338 21.37 12.74 -14.61
N GLY A 339 21.70 11.45 -14.52
CA GLY A 339 20.70 10.38 -14.42
C GLY A 339 19.85 10.46 -13.14
N ALA A 340 20.44 10.88 -12.01
CA ALA A 340 19.71 11.11 -10.78
C ALA A 340 18.78 12.34 -10.88
N ALA A 341 19.21 13.43 -11.52
CA ALA A 341 18.39 14.60 -11.78
C ALA A 341 17.20 14.26 -12.68
N ASP A 342 17.42 13.51 -13.76
CA ASP A 342 16.36 13.04 -14.68
C ASP A 342 15.35 12.13 -13.96
N ALA A 343 15.83 11.21 -13.11
CA ALA A 343 14.98 10.33 -12.32
C ALA A 343 14.13 11.12 -11.31
N LEU A 344 14.72 12.11 -10.63
CA LEU A 344 14.01 12.99 -9.70
C LEU A 344 12.99 13.89 -10.41
N GLN A 345 13.33 14.42 -11.58
CA GLN A 345 12.41 15.20 -12.43
C GLN A 345 11.22 14.34 -12.88
N SER A 346 11.49 13.10 -13.31
CA SER A 346 10.47 12.15 -13.74
C SER A 346 9.56 11.75 -12.57
N ALA A 347 10.14 11.45 -11.41
CA ALA A 347 9.41 11.16 -10.18
C ALA A 347 8.55 12.36 -9.75
N GLY A 348 9.08 13.58 -9.80
CA GLY A 348 8.33 14.82 -9.52
C GLY A 348 7.15 15.01 -10.47
N THR A 349 7.35 14.76 -11.76
CA THR A 349 6.29 14.86 -12.78
C THR A 349 5.18 13.80 -12.59
N GLN A 350 5.57 12.57 -12.27
CA GLN A 350 4.64 11.49 -11.95
C GLN A 350 3.85 11.78 -10.67
N LEU A 351 4.52 12.34 -9.65
CA LEU A 351 3.89 12.71 -8.39
C LEU A 351 2.88 13.84 -8.58
N VAL A 352 3.17 14.84 -9.42
CA VAL A 352 2.22 15.89 -9.81
C VAL A 352 1.01 15.31 -10.53
N THR A 353 1.23 14.37 -11.46
CA THR A 353 0.14 13.74 -12.22
C THR A 353 -0.75 12.90 -11.31
N HIS A 354 -0.17 12.13 -10.39
CA HIS A 354 -0.93 11.36 -9.41
C HIS A 354 -1.67 12.24 -8.41
N LEU A 355 -1.07 13.34 -7.94
CA LEU A 355 -1.74 14.29 -7.06
C LEU A 355 -2.92 14.99 -7.76
N ASP A 356 -2.79 15.31 -9.05
CA ASP A 356 -3.88 15.88 -9.84
C ASP A 356 -5.05 14.89 -9.97
N ASP A 357 -4.74 13.61 -10.23
CA ASP A 357 -5.74 12.54 -10.36
C ASP A 357 -6.45 12.23 -9.03
N VAL A 358 -5.70 12.22 -7.92
CA VAL A 358 -6.26 12.11 -6.56
C VAL A 358 -7.14 13.31 -6.24
N THR A 359 -6.70 14.54 -6.53
CA THR A 359 -7.48 15.77 -6.28
C THR A 359 -8.77 15.78 -7.07
N LYS A 360 -8.73 15.36 -8.34
CA LYS A 360 -9.89 15.24 -9.21
C LYS A 360 -10.86 14.17 -8.69
N THR A 361 -10.37 12.99 -8.34
CA THR A 361 -11.19 11.90 -7.81
C THR A 361 -11.84 12.28 -6.47
N LEU A 362 -11.11 12.99 -5.60
CA LEU A 362 -11.61 13.45 -4.31
C LEU A 362 -12.66 14.56 -4.47
N SER A 363 -12.46 15.48 -5.42
CA SER A 363 -13.46 16.50 -5.79
C SER A 363 -14.72 15.89 -6.37
N GLU A 364 -14.59 14.94 -7.31
CA GLU A 364 -15.74 14.22 -7.89
C GLU A 364 -16.47 13.39 -6.84
N GLY A 365 -15.74 12.78 -5.90
CA GLY A 365 -16.30 12.07 -4.75
C GLY A 365 -17.08 13.00 -3.83
N ALA A 366 -16.54 14.19 -3.52
CA ALA A 366 -17.21 15.21 -2.72
C ALA A 366 -18.49 15.72 -3.41
N ASP A 367 -18.45 16.00 -4.71
CA ASP A 367 -19.63 16.43 -5.47
C ASP A 367 -20.73 15.36 -5.51
N ARG A 368 -20.35 14.09 -5.72
CA ARG A 368 -21.31 12.96 -5.65
C ARG A 368 -21.90 12.81 -4.26
N MET A 369 -21.12 13.06 -3.22
CA MET A 369 -21.59 13.00 -1.84
C MET A 369 -22.54 14.16 -1.52
N VAL A 370 -22.28 15.37 -2.03
CA VAL A 370 -23.21 16.50 -1.95
C VAL A 370 -24.52 16.19 -2.68
N GLN A 371 -24.46 15.65 -3.90
CA GLN A 371 -25.66 15.23 -4.61
C GLN A 371 -26.44 14.13 -3.88
N ALA A 372 -25.73 13.17 -3.29
CA ALA A 372 -26.34 12.13 -2.47
C ALA A 372 -27.01 12.72 -1.21
N ALA A 373 -26.35 13.69 -0.56
CA ALA A 373 -26.89 14.39 0.60
C ALA A 373 -28.13 15.24 0.23
N ASP A 374 -28.11 15.96 -0.90
CA ASP A 374 -29.26 16.72 -1.40
C ASP A 374 -30.44 15.79 -1.77
N SER A 375 -30.15 14.69 -2.46
CA SER A 375 -31.17 13.68 -2.82
C SER A 375 -31.75 13.01 -1.59
N LEU A 376 -30.93 12.76 -0.56
CA LEU A 376 -31.36 12.20 0.71
C LEU A 376 -32.21 13.22 1.48
N SER A 377 -31.79 14.49 1.51
CA SER A 377 -32.53 15.60 2.12
C SER A 377 -33.92 15.74 1.48
N GLY A 378 -34.02 15.75 0.15
CA GLY A 378 -35.31 15.82 -0.55
C GLY A 378 -36.17 14.57 -0.38
N SER A 379 -35.56 13.38 -0.30
CA SER A 379 -36.30 12.15 0.01
C SER A 379 -36.81 12.13 1.45
N MET A 380 -36.09 12.77 2.38
CA MET A 380 -36.50 12.91 3.77
C MET A 380 -37.57 13.97 3.96
N GLU A 381 -37.53 15.06 3.20
CA GLU A 381 -38.61 16.04 3.16
C GLU A 381 -39.92 15.40 2.67
N ALA A 382 -39.84 14.56 1.64
CA ALA A 382 -40.96 13.76 1.18
C ALA A 382 -41.41 12.70 2.20
N LEU A 383 -40.48 12.11 2.95
CA LEU A 383 -40.78 11.16 4.01
C LEU A 383 -41.45 11.86 5.21
N ASP A 384 -40.98 13.04 5.59
CA ASP A 384 -41.53 13.88 6.66
C ASP A 384 -42.97 14.30 6.33
N ASP A 385 -43.21 14.76 5.10
CA ASP A 385 -44.57 15.02 4.59
C ASP A 385 -45.45 13.76 4.68
N THR A 386 -44.94 12.61 4.23
CA THR A 386 -45.68 11.34 4.27
C THR A 386 -45.95 10.87 5.70
N LEU A 387 -45.01 11.10 6.62
CA LEU A 387 -45.13 10.78 8.04
C LEU A 387 -46.12 11.70 8.75
N CYS A 388 -46.11 12.99 8.41
CA CYS A 388 -47.06 13.97 8.87
C CYS A 388 -48.48 13.61 8.39
N ASP A 389 -48.62 13.23 7.12
CA ASP A 389 -49.88 12.73 6.55
C ASP A 389 -50.35 11.42 7.21
N ALA A 390 -49.44 10.46 7.43
CA ALA A 390 -49.76 9.20 8.11
C ALA A 390 -50.15 9.41 9.58
N SER A 391 -49.48 10.34 10.28
CA SER A 391 -49.78 10.74 11.66
C SER A 391 -51.13 11.46 11.74
N ALA A 392 -51.42 12.36 10.80
CA ALA A 392 -52.70 13.04 10.68
C ALA A 392 -53.83 12.05 10.39
N ALA A 393 -53.64 11.14 9.43
CA ALA A 393 -54.58 10.07 9.12
C ALA A 393 -54.78 9.11 10.30
N GLY A 394 -53.71 8.80 11.05
CA GLY A 394 -53.75 8.01 12.27
C GLY A 394 -54.59 8.69 13.37
N LYS A 395 -54.36 9.98 13.63
CA LYS A 395 -55.17 10.78 14.56
C LYS A 395 -56.63 10.84 14.12
N GLN A 396 -56.90 11.00 12.83
CA GLN A 396 -58.24 11.01 12.28
C GLN A 396 -58.93 9.64 12.41
N GLY A 397 -58.19 8.55 12.20
CA GLY A 397 -58.65 7.18 12.42
C GLY A 397 -58.96 6.90 13.89
N VAL A 398 -58.13 7.37 14.81
CA VAL A 398 -58.40 7.29 16.26
C VAL A 398 -59.66 8.07 16.63
N ILE A 399 -59.86 9.28 16.09
CA ILE A 399 -61.07 10.08 16.32
C ILE A 399 -62.30 9.41 15.72
N PHE A 400 -62.19 8.84 14.51
CA PHE A 400 -63.26 8.10 13.84
C PHE A 400 -63.65 6.85 14.64
N VAL A 401 -62.67 6.08 15.10
CA VAL A 401 -62.89 4.91 15.95
C VAL A 401 -63.49 5.32 17.28
N THR A 402 -63.03 6.41 17.90
CA THR A 402 -63.60 6.97 19.14
C THR A 402 -65.05 7.41 18.96
N ARG A 403 -65.39 8.02 17.82
CA ARG A 403 -66.75 8.47 17.49
C ARG A 403 -67.67 7.31 17.07
N ALA A 404 -67.12 6.25 16.48
CA ALA A 404 -67.83 5.00 16.22
C ALA A 404 -68.06 4.18 17.50
N LEU A 405 -67.12 4.25 18.45
CA LEU A 405 -67.16 3.67 19.80
C LEU A 405 -68.22 4.32 20.70
N GLU A 406 -68.40 5.64 20.62
CA GLU A 406 -69.49 6.36 21.30
C GLU A 406 -70.89 5.83 20.90
N LYS A 407 -70.96 5.07 19.80
CA LYS A 407 -72.15 4.44 19.25
C LYS A 407 -72.29 2.93 19.50
N ALA A 408 -71.32 2.22 20.07
CA ALA A 408 -71.32 0.75 20.15
C ALA A 408 -70.75 0.20 21.48
N GLY A 409 -71.63 -0.24 22.37
CA GLY A 409 -71.33 -0.58 23.78
C GLY A 409 -70.80 -1.98 24.12
N GLU A 410 -70.23 -2.78 23.19
CA GLU A 410 -69.84 -4.18 23.52
C GLU A 410 -68.43 -4.66 23.07
N THR A 411 -67.57 -3.83 22.47
CA THR A 411 -66.24 -4.27 21.96
C THR A 411 -65.03 -3.72 22.72
N VAL A 412 -65.09 -3.64 24.05
CA VAL A 412 -64.15 -2.86 24.88
C VAL A 412 -62.70 -3.40 24.94
N ASP A 413 -62.48 -4.72 24.88
CA ASP A 413 -61.17 -5.30 25.23
C ASP A 413 -60.19 -5.39 24.03
N GLY A 414 -60.67 -5.78 22.84
CA GLY A 414 -59.85 -5.84 21.62
C GLY A 414 -59.44 -4.47 21.09
N LEU A 415 -60.18 -3.41 21.46
CA LEU A 415 -59.94 -2.04 21.03
C LEU A 415 -58.86 -1.34 21.85
N ALA A 416 -58.77 -1.60 23.16
CA ALA A 416 -57.66 -1.10 23.98
C ALA A 416 -56.30 -1.57 23.44
N THR A 417 -56.23 -2.81 22.95
CA THR A 417 -55.00 -3.38 22.37
C THR A 417 -54.62 -2.75 21.04
N VAL A 418 -55.59 -2.44 20.18
CA VAL A 418 -55.34 -1.79 18.88
C VAL A 418 -54.87 -0.34 19.07
N THR A 419 -55.47 0.40 19.99
CA THR A 419 -55.07 1.79 20.29
C THR A 419 -53.68 1.83 20.93
N ALA A 420 -53.35 0.88 21.81
CA ALA A 420 -52.00 0.73 22.36
C ALA A 420 -50.97 0.36 21.28
N GLY A 421 -51.34 -0.54 20.35
CA GLY A 421 -50.50 -0.90 19.20
C GLY A 421 -50.20 0.28 18.29
N LEU A 422 -51.19 1.13 18.01
CA LEU A 422 -51.02 2.35 17.21
C LEU A 422 -50.16 3.41 17.93
N ALA A 423 -50.31 3.58 19.25
CA ALA A 423 -49.47 4.48 20.04
C ALA A 423 -48.00 4.02 20.06
N THR A 424 -47.78 2.70 20.17
CA THR A 424 -46.43 2.11 20.12
C THR A 424 -45.81 2.24 18.72
N ALA A 425 -46.62 2.06 17.67
CA ALA A 425 -46.17 2.28 16.29
C ALA A 425 -45.77 3.75 16.06
N ALA A 426 -46.57 4.71 16.54
CA ALA A 426 -46.26 6.13 16.46
C ALA A 426 -44.96 6.48 17.20
N SER A 427 -44.71 5.95 18.40
CA SER A 427 -43.46 6.22 19.12
C SER A 427 -42.24 5.56 18.47
N SER A 428 -42.39 4.38 17.87
CA SER A 428 -41.29 3.73 17.15
C SER A 428 -40.91 4.45 15.86
N VAL A 429 -41.87 5.15 15.24
CA VAL A 429 -41.66 6.00 14.08
C VAL A 429 -40.93 7.29 14.49
N ASP A 430 -41.31 7.90 15.61
CA ASP A 430 -40.63 9.07 16.19
C ASP A 430 -39.15 8.78 16.51
N ALA A 431 -38.89 7.65 17.18
CA ALA A 431 -37.55 7.18 17.50
C ALA A 431 -36.70 6.81 16.27
N ALA A 432 -37.35 6.44 15.16
CA ALA A 432 -36.66 6.23 13.88
C ALA A 432 -36.28 7.56 13.23
N GLY A 433 -37.15 8.59 13.33
CA GLY A 433 -36.87 9.95 12.88
C GLY A 433 -35.64 10.56 13.56
N ASP A 434 -35.57 10.46 14.89
CA ASP A 434 -34.43 10.98 15.67
C ASP A 434 -33.09 10.36 15.26
N ARG A 435 -33.06 9.03 15.08
CA ARG A 435 -31.84 8.31 14.67
C ARG A 435 -31.40 8.65 13.25
N ILE A 436 -32.35 8.97 12.37
CA ILE A 436 -32.06 9.40 11.00
C ILE A 436 -31.49 10.83 11.01
N ALA A 437 -32.02 11.72 11.85
CA ALA A 437 -31.49 13.07 12.02
C ALA A 437 -30.04 13.05 12.53
N GLU A 438 -29.73 12.18 13.50
CA GLU A 438 -28.38 12.00 14.04
C GLU A 438 -27.38 11.48 13.00
N ALA A 439 -27.82 10.56 12.13
CA ALA A 439 -27.01 10.06 11.01
C ALA A 439 -26.75 11.14 9.92
N LEU A 440 -27.69 12.06 9.71
CA LEU A 440 -27.55 13.19 8.79
C LEU A 440 -26.53 14.21 9.28
N ASP A 441 -26.56 14.54 10.56
CA ASP A 441 -25.60 15.47 11.17
C ASP A 441 -24.17 14.91 11.05
N SER A 442 -24.02 13.60 11.31
CA SER A 442 -22.76 12.87 11.14
C SER A 442 -22.25 12.87 9.68
N ALA A 443 -23.16 12.71 8.71
CA ALA A 443 -22.80 12.73 7.28
C ALA A 443 -22.42 14.14 6.79
N GLN A 444 -23.10 15.18 7.27
CA GLN A 444 -22.76 16.57 6.98
C GLN A 444 -21.41 16.97 7.60
N GLU A 445 -21.10 16.48 8.79
CA GLU A 445 -19.81 16.68 9.44
C GLU A 445 -18.67 16.02 8.65
N LEU A 446 -18.87 14.77 8.21
CA LEU A 446 -17.90 14.07 7.34
C LEU A 446 -17.64 14.81 6.02
N CYS A 447 -18.67 15.37 5.38
CA CYS A 447 -18.53 16.22 4.19
C CYS A 447 -17.64 17.44 4.47
N ARG A 448 -17.79 18.04 5.65
CA ARG A 448 -17.02 19.20 6.08
C ARG A 448 -15.55 18.86 6.28
N GLU A 449 -15.27 17.76 6.98
CA GLU A 449 -13.91 17.27 7.19
C GLU A 449 -13.23 16.90 5.87
N GLN A 450 -13.94 16.24 4.97
CA GLN A 450 -13.38 15.86 3.67
C GLN A 450 -12.99 17.10 2.83
N ARG A 451 -13.77 18.18 2.92
CA ARG A 451 -13.47 19.46 2.25
C ARG A 451 -12.21 20.12 2.80
N VAL A 452 -11.98 19.99 4.11
CA VAL A 452 -10.73 20.46 4.76
C VAL A 452 -9.54 19.65 4.25
N VAL A 453 -9.64 18.32 4.19
CA VAL A 453 -8.57 17.45 3.68
C VAL A 453 -8.23 17.78 2.22
N VAL A 454 -9.23 17.99 1.35
CA VAL A 454 -9.04 18.44 -0.03
C VAL A 454 -8.27 19.76 -0.09
N GLN A 455 -8.62 20.71 0.78
CA GLN A 455 -7.98 22.02 0.82
C GLN A 455 -6.52 21.93 1.30
N THR A 456 -6.26 21.11 2.33
CA THR A 456 -4.91 20.82 2.84
C THR A 456 -4.04 20.17 1.76
N VAL A 457 -4.53 19.14 1.07
CA VAL A 457 -3.79 18.50 -0.03
C VAL A 457 -3.47 19.50 -1.13
N ARG A 458 -4.40 20.38 -1.48
CA ARG A 458 -4.21 21.43 -2.48
C ARG A 458 -3.17 22.48 -2.08
N GLU A 459 -2.99 22.72 -0.79
CA GLU A 459 -2.04 23.70 -0.25
C GLU A 459 -0.61 23.12 -0.13
N PHE A 460 -0.49 21.85 0.25
CA PHE A 460 0.81 21.19 0.47
C PHE A 460 1.40 20.53 -0.79
N ALA A 461 0.58 20.15 -1.77
CA ALA A 461 1.04 19.62 -3.06
C ALA A 461 2.09 20.51 -3.76
N PRO A 462 1.89 21.83 -3.95
CA PRO A 462 2.88 22.68 -4.61
C PRO A 462 4.17 22.88 -3.78
N GLN A 463 4.10 22.76 -2.45
CA GLN A 463 5.28 22.83 -1.58
C GLN A 463 6.16 21.58 -1.71
N ALA A 464 5.56 20.40 -1.81
CA ALA A 464 6.27 19.15 -2.05
C ALA A 464 6.97 19.16 -3.41
N THR A 465 6.30 19.61 -4.48
CA THR A 465 6.90 19.77 -5.82
C THR A 465 8.08 20.75 -5.80
N SER A 466 7.91 21.90 -5.14
CA SER A 466 9.00 22.89 -5.00
C SER A 466 10.17 22.37 -4.16
N ALA A 467 9.95 21.45 -3.22
CA ALA A 467 11.02 20.81 -2.47
C ALA A 467 11.82 19.83 -3.35
N VAL A 468 11.14 19.05 -4.19
CA VAL A 468 11.78 18.15 -5.16
C VAL A 468 12.59 18.92 -6.19
N GLU A 469 12.06 20.01 -6.75
CA GLU A 469 12.80 20.88 -7.69
C GLU A 469 14.05 21.52 -7.04
N ARG A 470 13.95 21.93 -5.77
CA ARG A 470 15.12 22.45 -5.03
C ARG A 470 16.20 21.40 -4.80
N VAL A 471 15.82 20.17 -4.49
CA VAL A 471 16.77 19.06 -4.32
C VAL A 471 17.45 18.71 -5.64
N ALA A 472 16.70 18.68 -6.75
CA ALA A 472 17.24 18.48 -8.08
C ALA A 472 18.26 19.57 -8.46
N GLY A 473 17.93 20.84 -8.23
CA GLY A 473 18.86 21.95 -8.48
C GLY A 473 20.11 21.95 -7.60
N LEU A 474 20.00 21.54 -6.33
CA LEU A 474 21.16 21.40 -5.43
C LEU A 474 22.09 20.26 -5.86
N LEU A 475 21.53 19.16 -6.37
CA LEU A 475 22.31 18.04 -6.92
C LEU A 475 23.04 18.42 -8.22
N GLU A 476 22.38 19.20 -9.08
CA GLU A 476 22.98 19.72 -10.31
C GLU A 476 24.12 20.71 -10.01
N ASP A 477 23.92 21.66 -9.10
CA ASP A 477 24.94 22.62 -8.65
C ASP A 477 26.12 21.92 -7.96
N ALA A 478 25.85 20.91 -7.12
CA ALA A 478 26.91 20.10 -6.48
C ALA A 478 27.73 19.30 -7.52
N SER A 479 27.07 18.72 -8.52
CA SER A 479 27.73 18.01 -9.63
C SER A 479 28.63 18.95 -10.44
N GLN A 480 28.12 20.12 -10.80
CA GLN A 480 28.86 21.09 -11.60
C GLN A 480 30.08 21.64 -10.86
N ARG A 481 29.94 21.96 -9.57
CA ARG A 481 31.08 22.36 -8.73
C ARG A 481 32.11 21.26 -8.56
N GLY A 482 31.68 19.99 -8.48
CA GLY A 482 32.59 18.85 -8.46
C GLY A 482 33.39 18.72 -9.76
N LEU A 483 32.74 18.94 -10.91
CA LEU A 483 33.40 18.94 -12.21
C LEU A 483 34.42 20.07 -12.34
N GLU A 484 34.07 21.29 -11.90
CA GLU A 484 34.96 22.45 -11.90
C GLU A 484 36.18 22.24 -10.99
N ALA A 485 35.98 21.67 -9.80
CA ALA A 485 37.06 21.34 -8.88
C ALA A 485 38.05 20.31 -9.50
N LEU A 486 37.54 19.26 -10.14
CA LEU A 486 38.38 18.27 -10.83
C LEU A 486 39.17 18.86 -12.01
N GLN A 487 38.56 19.78 -12.77
CA GLN A 487 39.24 20.50 -13.85
C GLN A 487 40.34 21.44 -13.31
N HIS A 488 40.07 22.11 -12.19
CA HIS A 488 41.06 22.94 -11.53
C HIS A 488 42.24 22.10 -11.04
N THR A 489 42.00 20.98 -10.34
CA THR A 489 43.06 20.06 -9.90
C THR A 489 43.91 19.54 -11.06
N ARG A 490 43.28 19.20 -12.19
CA ARG A 490 44.02 18.82 -13.42
C ARG A 490 44.93 19.94 -13.91
N THR A 491 44.43 21.16 -13.95
CA THR A 491 45.19 22.32 -14.42
C THR A 491 46.39 22.57 -13.52
N SER A 492 46.19 22.54 -12.20
CA SER A 492 47.28 22.67 -11.23
C SER A 492 48.30 21.53 -11.33
N LEU A 493 47.88 20.29 -11.59
CA LEU A 493 48.80 19.16 -11.81
C LEU A 493 49.64 19.34 -13.09
N ASN A 494 49.04 19.84 -14.17
CA ASN A 494 49.76 20.13 -15.41
C ASN A 494 50.76 21.28 -15.23
N GLU A 495 50.36 22.34 -14.52
CA GLU A 495 51.24 23.48 -14.20
C GLU A 495 52.40 23.06 -13.29
N ALA A 496 52.13 22.27 -12.25
CA ALA A 496 53.16 21.70 -11.38
C ALA A 496 54.15 20.83 -12.16
N THR A 497 53.64 19.98 -13.08
CA THR A 497 54.47 19.15 -13.96
C THR A 497 55.35 20.02 -14.87
N GLY A 498 54.79 21.09 -15.45
CA GLY A 498 55.55 22.04 -16.28
C GLY A 498 56.59 22.84 -15.50
N ALA A 499 56.27 23.26 -14.27
CA ALA A 499 57.20 23.96 -13.39
C ALA A 499 58.35 23.06 -12.94
N LEU A 500 58.07 21.80 -12.60
CA LEU A 500 59.10 20.78 -12.32
C LEU A 500 60.02 20.57 -13.53
N GLY A 501 59.47 20.49 -14.74
CA GLY A 501 60.26 20.39 -15.97
C GLY A 501 61.20 21.58 -16.19
N LYS A 502 60.74 22.82 -15.93
CA LYS A 502 61.58 24.02 -16.02
C LYS A 502 62.68 24.05 -14.97
N THR A 503 62.36 23.72 -13.72
CA THR A 503 63.35 23.64 -12.63
C THR A 503 64.41 22.57 -12.91
N LEU A 504 64.04 21.45 -13.53
CA LEU A 504 65.00 20.43 -13.91
C LEU A 504 65.93 20.91 -15.05
N SER A 505 65.39 21.63 -16.03
CA SER A 505 66.20 22.23 -17.09
C SER A 505 67.23 23.21 -16.51
N SER A 506 66.82 24.04 -15.55
CA SER A 506 67.74 25.00 -14.92
C SER A 506 68.77 24.33 -14.00
N ILE A 507 68.40 23.25 -13.29
CA ILE A 507 69.36 22.44 -12.52
C ILE A 507 70.37 21.77 -13.46
N THR A 508 69.90 21.18 -14.56
CA THR A 508 70.78 20.50 -15.54
C THR A 508 71.75 21.49 -16.18
N GLU A 509 71.27 22.67 -16.57
CA GLU A 509 72.08 23.75 -17.12
C GLU A 509 73.06 24.31 -16.07
N GLY A 510 72.61 24.53 -14.83
CA GLY A 510 73.46 24.98 -13.72
C GLY A 510 74.57 24.00 -13.36
N VAL A 511 74.29 22.69 -13.33
CA VAL A 511 75.30 21.64 -13.10
C VAL A 511 76.31 21.60 -14.25
N SER A 512 75.87 21.80 -15.50
CA SER A 512 76.77 21.87 -16.66
C SER A 512 77.70 23.09 -16.58
N ILE A 513 77.15 24.27 -16.27
CA ILE A 513 77.93 25.51 -16.09
C ILE A 513 78.92 25.36 -14.93
N TYR A 514 78.49 24.78 -13.81
CA TYR A 514 79.35 24.55 -12.66
C TYR A 514 80.50 23.60 -13.01
N SER A 515 80.23 22.52 -13.75
CA SER A 515 81.26 21.59 -14.23
C SER A 515 82.28 22.28 -15.13
N GLU A 516 81.84 23.18 -16.02
CA GLU A 516 82.72 23.95 -16.91
C GLU A 516 83.58 24.96 -16.12
N GLN A 517 82.99 25.62 -15.11
CA GLN A 517 83.71 26.52 -14.22
C GLN A 517 84.78 25.79 -13.39
N VAL A 518 84.46 24.60 -12.87
CA VAL A 518 85.41 23.76 -12.13
C VAL A 518 86.56 23.32 -13.05
N ALA A 519 86.26 22.88 -14.28
CA ALA A 519 87.30 22.53 -15.26
C ALA A 519 88.23 23.72 -15.57
N LYS A 520 87.66 24.92 -15.73
CA LYS A 520 88.43 26.15 -15.98
C LYS A 520 89.28 26.55 -14.77
N LEU A 521 88.75 26.44 -13.55
CA LEU A 521 89.48 26.70 -12.33
C LEU A 521 90.69 25.74 -12.19
N HIS A 522 90.52 24.47 -12.56
CA HIS A 522 91.62 23.52 -12.58
C HIS A 522 92.69 23.89 -13.61
N LEU A 523 92.32 24.30 -14.82
CA LEU A 523 93.27 24.78 -15.83
C LEU A 523 94.06 26.01 -15.35
N ASP A 524 93.40 26.96 -14.71
CA ASP A 524 94.06 28.15 -14.15
C ASP A 524 94.98 27.77 -12.98
N MET A 525 94.56 26.85 -12.12
CA MET A 525 95.38 26.34 -11.01
C MET A 525 96.62 25.61 -11.53
N ASP A 526 96.50 24.81 -12.58
CA ASP A 526 97.63 24.14 -13.25
C ASP A 526 98.60 25.16 -13.86
N ALA A 527 98.10 26.20 -14.52
CA ALA A 527 98.94 27.27 -15.05
C ALA A 527 99.71 28.00 -13.93
N HIS A 528 99.06 28.24 -12.78
CA HIS A 528 99.70 28.83 -11.61
C HIS A 528 100.73 27.89 -10.97
N LEU A 529 100.45 26.59 -10.86
CA LEU A 529 101.38 25.59 -10.34
C LEU A 529 102.59 25.42 -11.27
N ALA A 530 102.39 25.33 -12.58
CA ALA A 530 103.48 25.27 -13.56
C ALA A 530 104.37 26.51 -13.49
N LYS A 531 103.78 27.70 -13.32
CA LYS A 531 104.52 28.96 -13.12
C LYS A 531 105.30 28.97 -11.80
N ALA A 532 104.70 28.48 -10.72
CA ALA A 532 105.36 28.37 -9.42
C ALA A 532 106.54 27.38 -9.47
N VAL A 533 106.36 26.21 -10.08
CA VAL A 533 107.42 25.20 -10.29
C VAL A 533 108.53 25.76 -11.18
N GLY A 534 108.19 26.43 -12.29
CA GLY A 534 109.20 27.07 -13.15
C GLY A 534 109.98 28.18 -12.44
N SER A 535 109.34 28.93 -11.53
CA SER A 535 110.04 29.91 -10.68
C SER A 535 110.93 29.24 -9.62
N PHE A 536 110.52 28.08 -9.12
CA PHE A 536 111.31 27.27 -8.18
C PHE A 536 112.52 26.66 -8.87
N ASP A 537 112.36 26.10 -10.06
CA ASP A 537 113.44 25.56 -10.90
C ASP A 537 114.47 26.64 -11.24
N LYS A 538 113.99 27.85 -11.57
CA LYS A 538 114.85 29.01 -11.79
C LYS A 538 115.61 29.42 -10.52
N GLY A 539 114.95 29.46 -9.36
CA GLY A 539 115.59 29.74 -8.09
C GLY A 539 116.60 28.67 -7.67
N VAL A 540 116.34 27.39 -7.98
CA VAL A 540 117.28 26.28 -7.76
C VAL A 540 118.48 26.39 -8.70
N SER A 541 118.28 26.76 -9.97
CA SER A 541 119.36 27.02 -10.92
C SER A 541 120.23 28.19 -10.48
N GLU A 542 119.63 29.31 -10.03
CA GLU A 542 120.37 30.46 -9.51
C GLU A 542 121.15 30.11 -8.22
N LEU A 543 120.61 29.24 -7.37
CA LEU A 543 121.31 28.70 -6.20
C LEU A 543 122.47 27.79 -6.61
N ALA A 544 122.28 26.94 -7.62
CA ALA A 544 123.33 26.08 -8.17
C ALA A 544 124.47 26.91 -8.77
N ASP A 545 124.15 27.94 -9.56
CA ASP A 545 125.13 28.87 -10.13
C ASP A 545 125.89 29.63 -9.02
N SER A 546 125.20 30.04 -7.95
CA SER A 546 125.84 30.70 -6.80
C SER A 546 126.75 29.75 -6.00
N ILE A 547 126.39 28.46 -5.91
CA ILE A 547 127.24 27.43 -5.28
C ILE A 547 128.48 27.16 -6.14
N ASP A 548 128.35 27.11 -7.47
CA ASP A 548 129.50 26.97 -8.37
C ASP A 548 130.42 28.20 -8.29
N GLU A 549 129.88 29.41 -8.24
CA GLU A 549 130.67 30.64 -8.04
C GLU A 549 131.40 30.64 -6.68
N LEU A 550 130.74 30.17 -5.62
CA LEU A 550 131.36 30.03 -4.30
C LEU A 550 132.43 28.93 -4.27
N ALA A 551 132.24 27.83 -5.00
CA ALA A 551 133.23 26.78 -5.18
C ALA A 551 134.46 27.28 -5.95
N ASP A 552 134.29 28.15 -6.94
CA ASP A 552 135.39 28.79 -7.68
C ASP A 552 136.18 29.76 -6.79
N VAL A 553 135.52 30.55 -5.95
CA VAL A 553 136.19 31.42 -4.96
C VAL A 553 136.99 30.60 -3.94
N MET A 554 136.42 29.49 -3.45
CA MET A 554 137.13 28.59 -2.52
C MET A 554 138.32 27.86 -3.16
N ASN A 555 138.27 27.57 -4.46
CA ASN A 555 139.40 27.02 -5.19
C ASN A 555 140.47 28.07 -5.51
N GLY A 556 140.09 29.34 -5.67
CA GLY A 556 141.01 30.46 -5.85
C GLY A 556 141.88 30.77 -4.62
N GLU A 557 141.37 30.57 -3.40
CA GLU A 557 142.12 30.79 -2.15
C GLU A 557 143.18 29.71 -1.86
N ARG A 558 143.20 28.59 -2.60
CA ARG A 558 144.15 27.49 -2.38
C ARG A 558 145.46 27.59 -3.17
N VAL A 559 145.65 28.63 -3.99
CA VAL A 559 146.82 28.80 -4.87
C VAL A 559 147.82 29.86 -4.37
N ILE A 560 147.61 30.43 -3.19
CA ILE A 560 148.59 31.32 -2.52
C ILE A 560 148.97 30.74 -1.15
N GLN A 561 149.71 29.63 -1.16
CA GLN A 561 150.65 29.27 -0.09
C GLN A 561 151.95 28.75 -0.69
#